data_AF-A0A926UGS0-F1
#
_entry.id   AF-A0A926UGS0-F1
#
_cell.length_a   1.000
_cell.length_b   1.000
_cell.length_c   1.000
_cell.angle_alpha   90.00
_cell.angle_beta   90.00
_cell.angle_gamma   90.00
#
_symmetry.space_group_name_H-M   'P 1'
#
loop_
_entity.id
_entity.type
_entity.pdbx_description
1 polymer ?
#
loop_
_entity_poly.entity_id
_entity_poly.type
_entity_poly.pdbx_seq_one_letter_code
_entity_poly.pdbx_strand_id
1 'polypeptide(L)'
;MPEVSKEAVGLDDAVQSLVKSIEEIRGQLCSGQFEFSRHAFRRTVERNISEYEIREVGKDAILIEDYPDDKYSLSCLLLGFTSAGRPLHLQVSVIDAELVKIITIYEPDPIQWIDYSRRR
;
A
#
# COMPACT_ATOMS: atom_id res chain seq x y z
N MET A 1 -18.96 25.76 37.68
CA MET A 1 -18.87 25.04 36.38
C MET A 1 -17.50 25.37 35.80
N PRO A 2 -16.55 24.43 35.69
CA PRO A 2 -15.31 24.72 34.98
C PRO A 2 -15.55 24.56 33.48
N GLU A 3 -14.99 25.50 32.74
CA GLU A 3 -14.97 25.62 31.30
C GLU A 3 -14.13 24.47 30.72
N VAL A 4 -14.74 23.67 29.84
CA VAL A 4 -14.04 22.58 29.16
C VAL A 4 -13.16 23.22 28.08
N SER A 5 -11.86 23.34 28.35
CA SER A 5 -10.85 23.62 27.34
C SER A 5 -10.87 22.49 26.32
N LYS A 6 -11.45 22.75 25.14
CA LYS A 6 -11.26 21.88 23.97
C LYS A 6 -9.82 22.03 23.52
N GLU A 7 -9.01 21.02 23.78
CA GLU A 7 -7.69 20.86 23.17
C GLU A 7 -7.86 20.93 21.65
N ALA A 8 -7.12 21.84 21.02
CA ALA A 8 -7.03 21.91 19.58
C ALA A 8 -6.23 20.69 19.11
N VAL A 9 -6.93 19.66 18.63
CA VAL A 9 -6.28 18.58 17.87
C VAL A 9 -5.63 19.23 16.65
N GLY A 10 -4.31 19.11 16.53
CA GLY A 10 -3.57 19.68 15.41
C GLY A 10 -4.00 19.05 14.10
N LEU A 11 -3.93 19.81 13.00
CA LEU A 11 -4.27 19.29 11.67
C LEU A 11 -3.44 18.03 11.33
N ASP A 12 -2.19 17.97 11.81
CA ASP A 12 -1.29 16.83 11.65
C ASP A 12 -1.74 15.59 12.44
N ASP A 13 -2.29 15.77 13.65
CA ASP A 13 -2.84 14.67 14.46
C ASP A 13 -4.12 14.11 13.82
N ALA A 14 -4.95 14.98 13.23
CA ALA A 14 -6.12 14.57 12.48
C ALA A 14 -5.74 13.83 11.19
N VAL A 15 -4.67 14.21 10.50
CA VAL A 15 -4.14 13.49 9.34
C VAL A 15 -3.59 12.13 9.73
N GLN A 16 -2.84 12.02 10.85
CA GLN A 16 -2.39 10.72 11.35
C GLN A 16 -3.56 9.78 11.69
N SER A 17 -4.69 10.33 12.15
CA SER A 17 -5.92 9.56 12.41
C SER A 17 -6.65 9.08 11.15
N LEU A 18 -6.21 9.46 9.95
CA LEU A 18 -6.89 9.16 8.67
C LEU A 18 -6.07 8.24 7.76
N VAL A 19 -4.90 7.78 8.21
CA VAL A 19 -4.02 6.88 7.44
C VAL A 19 -3.72 5.59 8.20
N LYS A 20 -3.74 4.50 7.44
CA LYS A 20 -3.35 3.17 7.89
C LYS A 20 -1.85 3.09 8.10
N SER A 21 -1.47 2.43 9.19
CA SER A 21 -0.11 1.94 9.40
C SER A 21 0.25 0.83 8.40
N ILE A 22 1.55 0.62 8.20
CA ILE A 22 2.04 -0.48 7.36
C ILE A 22 1.59 -1.86 7.87
N GLU A 23 1.47 -2.04 9.19
CA GLU A 23 1.04 -3.30 9.77
C GLU A 23 -0.44 -3.58 9.49
N GLU A 24 -1.30 -2.55 9.50
CA GLU A 24 -2.70 -2.69 9.07
C GLU A 24 -2.81 -3.04 7.60
N ILE A 25 -2.02 -2.38 6.74
CA ILE A 25 -1.97 -2.68 5.30
C ILE A 25 -1.51 -4.13 5.07
N ARG A 26 -0.43 -4.58 5.72
CA ARG A 26 0.05 -5.96 5.65
C ARG A 26 -1.02 -6.94 6.11
N GLY A 27 -1.69 -6.65 7.22
CA GLY A 27 -2.81 -7.46 7.73
C GLY A 27 -3.97 -7.58 6.74
N GLN A 28 -4.36 -6.48 6.10
CA GLN A 28 -5.41 -6.47 5.08
C GLN A 28 -4.99 -7.24 3.82
N LEU A 29 -3.75 -7.04 3.33
CA LEU A 29 -3.22 -7.80 2.20
C LEU A 29 -3.19 -9.31 2.48
N CYS A 30 -2.70 -9.73 3.66
CA CYS A 30 -2.64 -11.15 4.05
C CYS A 30 -4.02 -11.83 4.12
N SER A 31 -5.01 -11.10 4.63
CA SER A 31 -6.37 -11.59 4.85
C SER A 31 -7.28 -11.47 3.63
N GLY A 32 -6.77 -10.95 2.50
CA GLY A 32 -7.58 -10.75 1.29
C GLY A 32 -8.54 -9.57 1.38
N GLN A 33 -8.34 -8.66 2.34
CA GLN A 33 -9.17 -7.47 2.56
C GLN A 33 -8.68 -6.31 1.70
N PHE A 34 -8.70 -6.50 0.38
CA PHE A 34 -8.28 -5.49 -0.58
C PHE A 34 -9.19 -5.40 -1.78
N GLU A 35 -9.19 -4.24 -2.43
CA GLU A 35 -9.86 -4.00 -3.69
C GLU A 35 -8.88 -3.50 -4.74
N PHE A 36 -9.17 -3.74 -6.02
CA PHE A 36 -8.36 -3.26 -7.11
C PHE A 36 -8.92 -1.96 -7.70
N SER A 37 -8.03 -1.03 -8.02
CA SER A 37 -8.35 -0.05 -9.05
C SER A 37 -8.58 -0.75 -10.39
N ARG A 38 -9.27 -0.08 -11.33
CA ARG A 38 -9.41 -0.58 -12.71
C ARG A 38 -8.06 -0.85 -13.37
N HIS A 39 -7.04 -0.04 -13.05
CA HIS A 39 -5.69 -0.23 -13.58
C HIS A 39 -5.03 -1.48 -12.98
N ALA A 40 -5.06 -1.62 -11.65
CA ALA A 40 -4.48 -2.77 -10.96
C ALA A 40 -5.11 -4.09 -11.41
N PHE A 41 -6.44 -4.15 -11.54
CA PHE A 41 -7.13 -5.35 -12.01
C PHE A 41 -6.69 -5.75 -13.42
N ARG A 42 -6.47 -4.78 -14.32
CA ARG A 42 -5.91 -5.09 -15.65
C ARG A 42 -4.51 -5.66 -15.54
N ARG A 43 -3.67 -5.10 -14.67
CA ARG A 43 -2.28 -5.54 -14.48
C ARG A 43 -2.17 -6.95 -13.93
N THR A 44 -3.05 -7.35 -13.00
CA THR A 44 -3.05 -8.72 -12.47
C THR A 44 -3.34 -9.74 -13.57
N VAL A 45 -4.31 -9.45 -14.44
CA VAL A 45 -4.62 -10.29 -15.60
C VAL A 45 -3.48 -10.32 -16.62
N GLU A 46 -2.96 -9.15 -17.02
CA GLU A 46 -1.87 -9.04 -18.00
C GLU A 46 -0.58 -9.76 -17.56
N ARG A 47 -0.31 -9.82 -16.26
CA ARG A 47 0.94 -10.35 -15.69
C ARG A 47 0.77 -11.68 -14.97
N ASN A 48 -0.42 -12.28 -15.04
CA ASN A 48 -0.76 -13.51 -14.34
C ASN A 48 -0.35 -13.44 -12.84
N ILE A 49 -0.81 -12.40 -12.15
CA ILE A 49 -0.61 -12.23 -10.71
C ILE A 49 -1.90 -12.62 -10.01
N SER A 50 -1.82 -13.65 -9.19
CA SER A 50 -2.96 -14.20 -8.46
C SER A 50 -3.22 -13.45 -7.15
N GLU A 51 -4.46 -13.55 -6.65
CA GLU A 51 -4.80 -13.09 -5.31
C GLU A 51 -3.96 -13.79 -4.23
N TYR A 52 -3.63 -15.08 -4.44
CA TYR A 52 -2.77 -15.85 -3.56
C TYR A 52 -1.38 -15.22 -3.44
N GLU A 53 -0.75 -14.85 -4.56
CA GLU A 53 0.55 -14.17 -4.55
C GLU A 53 0.50 -12.81 -3.84
N ILE A 54 -0.60 -12.05 -3.99
CA ILE A 54 -0.79 -10.78 -3.28
C ILE A 54 -0.83 -11.00 -1.77
N ARG A 55 -1.54 -12.04 -1.32
CA ARG A 55 -1.61 -12.43 0.10
C ARG A 55 -0.27 -12.92 0.64
N GLU A 56 0.54 -13.60 -0.18
CA GLU A 56 1.90 -13.97 0.19
C GLU A 56 2.78 -12.74 0.37
N VAL A 57 2.78 -11.83 -0.61
CA VAL A 57 3.53 -10.57 -0.56
C VAL A 57 3.14 -9.74 0.65
N GLY A 58 1.86 -9.68 0.99
CA GLY A 58 1.35 -8.95 2.16
C GLY A 58 1.99 -9.36 3.49
N LYS A 59 2.54 -10.57 3.62
CA LYS A 59 3.12 -11.07 4.88
C LYS A 59 4.32 -10.25 5.30
N ASP A 60 5.24 -10.01 4.38
CA ASP A 60 6.56 -9.40 4.64
C ASP A 60 6.85 -8.21 3.71
N ALA A 61 5.79 -7.59 3.18
CA ALA A 61 5.91 -6.39 2.37
C ALA A 61 6.59 -5.27 3.16
N ILE A 62 7.60 -4.65 2.55
CA ILE A 62 8.30 -3.49 3.07
C ILE A 62 7.87 -2.24 2.31
N LEU A 63 7.75 -1.14 3.04
CA LEU A 63 7.58 0.19 2.47
C LEU A 63 8.88 0.64 1.80
N ILE A 64 8.82 1.05 0.53
CA ILE A 64 10.00 1.52 -0.22
C ILE A 64 9.88 2.95 -0.73
N GLU A 65 8.66 3.45 -0.99
CA GLU A 65 8.41 4.86 -1.32
C GLU A 65 7.09 5.33 -0.71
N ASP A 66 7.05 6.59 -0.26
CA ASP A 66 5.83 7.27 0.18
C ASP A 66 5.39 8.31 -0.85
N TYR A 67 4.09 8.39 -1.11
CA TYR A 67 3.49 9.39 -2.00
C TYR A 67 2.35 10.14 -1.27
N PRO A 68 2.69 11.01 -0.30
CA PRO A 68 1.70 11.79 0.45
C PRO A 68 1.04 12.88 -0.41
N ASP A 69 1.60 13.22 -1.56
CA ASP A 69 1.08 14.28 -2.44
C ASP A 69 0.55 13.74 -3.78
N ASP A 70 0.28 12.43 -3.88
CA ASP A 70 -0.20 11.87 -5.14
C ASP A 70 -1.57 12.46 -5.48
N LYS A 71 -1.75 12.80 -6.77
CA LYS A 71 -2.85 13.66 -7.28
C LYS A 71 -4.25 13.16 -6.92
N TYR A 72 -4.39 11.87 -6.63
CA TYR A 72 -5.67 11.19 -6.47
C TYR A 72 -5.88 10.55 -5.09
N SER A 73 -4.82 10.22 -4.34
CA SER A 73 -4.92 9.61 -3.00
C SER A 73 -3.56 9.55 -2.32
N LEU A 74 -3.53 9.71 -0.99
CA LEU A 74 -2.39 9.32 -0.17
C LEU A 74 -2.07 7.85 -0.45
N SER A 75 -0.85 7.57 -0.91
CA SER A 75 -0.44 6.21 -1.24
C SER A 75 1.01 5.94 -0.91
N CYS A 76 1.39 4.67 -0.93
CA CYS A 76 2.76 4.23 -0.79
C CYS A 76 3.06 3.07 -1.75
N LEU A 77 4.34 2.85 -2.01
CA LEU A 77 4.84 1.72 -2.77
C LEU A 77 5.44 0.69 -1.82
N LEU A 78 4.92 -0.54 -1.90
CA LEU A 78 5.41 -1.68 -1.16
C LEU A 78 6.17 -2.63 -2.08
N LEU A 79 7.22 -3.25 -1.56
CA LEU A 79 7.90 -4.40 -2.17
C LEU A 79 7.70 -5.62 -1.27
N GLY A 80 7.32 -6.75 -1.86
CA GLY A 80 7.47 -8.03 -1.20
C GLY A 80 7.68 -9.16 -2.20
N PHE A 81 7.76 -10.38 -1.68
CA PHE A 81 8.11 -11.55 -2.45
C PHE A 81 7.06 -12.63 -2.28
N THR A 82 6.71 -13.29 -3.38
CA THR A 82 5.92 -14.54 -3.34
C THR A 82 6.74 -15.65 -2.69
N SER A 83 6.11 -16.76 -2.31
CA SER A 83 6.85 -17.93 -1.81
C SER A 83 7.82 -18.52 -2.84
N ALA A 84 7.60 -18.25 -4.13
CA ALA A 84 8.51 -18.64 -5.22
C ALA A 84 9.68 -17.66 -5.44
N GLY A 85 9.78 -16.59 -4.64
CA GLY A 85 10.83 -15.58 -4.76
C GLY A 85 10.58 -14.53 -5.85
N ARG A 86 9.39 -14.50 -6.48
CA ARG A 86 9.00 -13.46 -7.44
C ARG A 86 8.81 -12.11 -6.71
N PRO A 87 9.53 -11.03 -7.07
CA PRO A 87 9.36 -9.72 -6.46
C PRO A 87 8.12 -9.01 -7.03
N LEU A 88 7.28 -8.44 -6.17
CA LEU A 88 6.12 -7.66 -6.59
C LEU A 88 6.11 -6.29 -5.91
N HIS A 89 5.87 -5.27 -6.74
CA HIS A 89 5.54 -3.91 -6.33
C HIS A 89 4.04 -3.71 -6.26
N LEU A 90 3.56 -3.23 -5.13
CA LEU A 90 2.17 -2.87 -4.91
C LEU A 90 2.12 -1.39 -4.52
N GLN A 91 1.52 -0.55 -5.36
CA GLN A 91 1.15 0.78 -4.92
C GLN A 91 -0.24 0.70 -4.29
N VAL A 92 -0.36 1.14 -3.04
CA VAL A 92 -1.60 1.01 -2.26
C VAL A 92 -2.01 2.34 -1.64
N SER A 93 -3.31 2.54 -1.50
CA SER A 93 -3.87 3.68 -0.75
C SER A 93 -3.60 3.48 0.74
N VAL A 94 -3.13 4.54 1.41
CA VAL A 94 -2.96 4.54 2.87
C VAL A 94 -4.16 5.15 3.59
N ILE A 95 -5.18 5.66 2.91
CA ILE A 95 -6.38 6.21 3.54
C ILE A 95 -7.08 5.15 4.39
N ASP A 96 -7.50 5.52 5.61
CA ASP A 96 -8.28 4.66 6.49
C ASP A 96 -9.67 4.37 5.89
N ALA A 97 -9.89 3.10 5.57
CA ALA A 97 -11.02 2.59 4.81
C ALA A 97 -11.13 1.08 5.06
N GLU A 98 -12.32 0.52 4.90
CA GLU A 98 -12.58 -0.90 5.19
C GLU A 98 -11.64 -1.86 4.45
N LEU A 99 -11.30 -1.56 3.20
CA LEU A 99 -10.38 -2.34 2.37
C LEU A 99 -9.16 -1.50 1.99
N VAL A 100 -8.00 -2.14 1.81
CA VAL A 100 -6.87 -1.48 1.15
C VAL A 100 -7.10 -1.46 -0.36
N LYS A 101 -7.01 -0.28 -0.97
CA LYS A 101 -7.08 -0.16 -2.44
C LYS A 101 -5.70 -0.37 -3.04
N ILE A 102 -5.55 -1.39 -3.87
CA ILE A 102 -4.37 -1.60 -4.72
C ILE A 102 -4.53 -0.74 -5.99
N ILE A 103 -3.69 0.28 -6.12
CA ILE A 103 -3.70 1.26 -7.21
C ILE A 103 -3.04 0.68 -8.46
N THR A 104 -1.87 0.05 -8.29
CA THR A 104 -1.18 -0.72 -9.33
C THR A 104 -0.38 -1.87 -8.73
N ILE A 105 -0.07 -2.87 -9.55
CA ILE A 105 0.76 -4.01 -9.18
C ILE A 105 1.60 -4.49 -10.37
N TYR A 106 2.88 -4.76 -10.14
CA TYR A 106 3.83 -5.15 -11.19
C TYR A 106 5.11 -5.78 -10.61
N GLU A 107 5.86 -6.50 -11.45
CA GLU A 107 7.23 -6.89 -11.12
C GLU A 107 8.19 -5.72 -11.42
N PRO A 108 9.11 -5.36 -10.51
CA PRO A 108 10.04 -4.26 -10.72
C PRO A 108 10.95 -4.48 -11.94
N ASP A 109 10.97 -3.49 -12.83
CA ASP A 109 11.83 -3.48 -14.01
C ASP A 109 13.31 -3.26 -13.58
N PRO A 110 14.25 -4.18 -13.88
CA PRO A 110 15.66 -4.03 -13.50
C PRO A 110 16.37 -2.83 -14.16
N ILE A 111 15.79 -2.25 -15.22
CA ILE A 111 16.26 -1.00 -15.83
C ILE A 111 15.90 0.20 -14.94
N GLN A 112 14.84 0.12 -14.16
CA GLN A 112 14.36 1.20 -13.30
C GLN A 112 14.76 1.02 -11.83
N TRP A 113 15.00 -0.21 -11.40
CA TRP A 113 15.20 -0.57 -9.99
C TRP A 113 16.52 -1.30 -9.75
N ILE A 114 17.21 -0.93 -8.67
CA ILE A 114 18.36 -1.61 -8.08
C ILE A 114 17.86 -2.43 -6.89
N ASP A 115 18.20 -3.71 -6.85
CA ASP A 115 17.79 -4.65 -5.79
C ASP A 115 16.28 -4.60 -5.52
N TYR A 116 15.50 -4.40 -6.59
CA TYR A 116 14.04 -4.26 -6.60
C TYR A 116 13.49 -3.04 -5.86
N SER A 117 14.21 -2.44 -4.92
CA SER A 117 13.67 -1.48 -3.95
C SER A 117 14.09 -0.03 -4.17
N ARG A 118 15.22 0.22 -4.85
CA ARG A 118 15.75 1.58 -5.05
C ARG A 118 15.71 1.99 -6.51
N ARG A 119 15.12 3.14 -6.83
CA ARG A 119 15.19 3.68 -8.20
C ARG A 119 16.63 3.96 -8.64
N ARG A 120 16.89 3.73 -9.93
CA ARG A 120 18.14 4.15 -10.58
C ARG A 120 18.23 5.65 -10.80
#